data_AF-A0A1W1CXQ3-F1
#
_entry.id   AF-A0A1W1CXQ3-F1
#
_cell.length_a   1.000
_cell.length_b   1.000
_cell.length_c   1.000
_cell.angle_alpha   90.00
_cell.angle_beta   90.00
_cell.angle_gamma   90.00
#
_symmetry.space_group_name_H-M   'P 1'
#
loop_
_entity.id
_entity.type
_entity.pdbx_description
1 polymer ?
#
loop_
_entity_poly.entity_id
_entity_poly.type
_entity_poly.pdbx_seq_one_letter_code
_entity_poly.pdbx_strand_id
1 'polypeptide(L)'
;MKKHKKLRAKGDLIFTNHGIRGPVVLDFAREITPLLKKYSEVPLLLNLTKGKNEEQIQKHFKKELEKNPSLNTLEIVSTLLPLALSRELCNLAEIDTTLKYKKVDGKKRAKLISLLAWTPLTVNGHDGFKMAMITRGGISLKEIDPKTMQSRLIKGLYFCGEVMNLDGPCGGYNLQWSFASGYLAGKLFKGDKGKKSPDYANKA
;
A
#
# COMPACT_ATOMS: atom_id res chain seq x y z
N MET A 1 -7.32 -17.04 -17.32
CA MET A 1 -6.29 -16.24 -16.61
C MET A 1 -5.62 -17.13 -15.56
N LYS A 2 -4.28 -17.30 -15.59
CA LYS A 2 -3.56 -18.08 -14.57
C LYS A 2 -3.93 -17.55 -13.18
N LYS A 3 -4.31 -18.43 -12.25
CA LYS A 3 -4.64 -18.12 -10.84
C LYS A 3 -3.46 -17.38 -10.19
N HIS A 4 -3.44 -16.06 -10.29
CA HIS A 4 -2.58 -15.26 -9.43
C HIS A 4 -3.06 -15.44 -8.00
N LYS A 5 -2.10 -15.57 -7.08
CA LYS A 5 -2.32 -15.61 -5.63
C LYS A 5 -3.30 -14.47 -5.29
N LYS A 6 -4.32 -14.72 -4.46
CA LYS A 6 -5.24 -13.66 -4.01
C LYS A 6 -4.46 -12.68 -3.12
N LEU A 7 -3.79 -11.72 -3.75
CA LEU A 7 -3.06 -10.66 -3.09
C LEU A 7 -4.05 -9.78 -2.34
N ARG A 8 -3.76 -9.49 -1.08
CA ARG A 8 -4.60 -8.66 -0.20
C ARG A 8 -3.71 -7.82 0.69
N ALA A 9 -4.12 -6.57 0.88
CA ALA A 9 -3.53 -5.67 1.87
C ALA A 9 -4.67 -4.94 2.61
N LYS A 10 -4.38 -4.53 3.84
CA LYS A 10 -5.31 -3.78 4.69
C LYS A 10 -4.54 -2.64 5.35
N GLY A 11 -5.12 -1.45 5.32
CA GLY A 11 -4.54 -0.24 5.91
C GLY A 11 -5.21 0.99 5.33
N ASP A 12 -4.62 2.15 5.63
CA ASP A 12 -5.19 3.43 5.23
C ASP A 12 -4.89 3.75 3.75
N LEU A 13 -5.92 4.27 3.08
CA LEU A 13 -5.91 4.67 1.68
C LEU A 13 -6.37 6.13 1.56
N ILE A 14 -5.73 6.86 0.66
CA ILE A 14 -6.02 8.26 0.35
C ILE A 14 -6.37 8.35 -1.13
N PHE A 15 -7.50 8.97 -1.46
CA PHE A 15 -7.82 9.36 -2.83
C PHE A 15 -7.13 10.69 -3.17
N THR A 16 -6.59 10.78 -4.38
CA THR A 16 -5.92 11.97 -4.91
C THR A 16 -6.43 12.25 -6.31
N ASN A 17 -6.13 13.44 -6.85
CA ASN A 17 -6.55 13.82 -8.20
C ASN A 17 -6.00 12.89 -9.30
N HIS A 18 -4.94 12.14 -9.03
CA HIS A 18 -4.25 11.29 -10.01
C HIS A 18 -4.30 9.79 -9.65
N GLY A 19 -5.15 9.39 -8.70
CA GLY A 19 -5.31 7.99 -8.29
C GLY A 19 -5.33 7.80 -6.79
N ILE A 20 -4.80 6.67 -6.31
CA ILE A 20 -4.81 6.29 -4.89
C ILE A 20 -3.41 6.32 -4.30
N ARG A 21 -3.31 6.72 -3.03
CA ARG A 21 -2.10 6.75 -2.22
C ARG A 21 -2.39 6.22 -0.81
N GLY A 22 -1.43 6.37 0.09
CA GLY A 22 -1.54 5.96 1.49
C GLY A 22 -0.69 4.73 1.80
N PRO A 23 -0.48 4.41 3.08
CA PRO A 23 0.38 3.32 3.51
C PRO A 23 0.04 1.98 2.85
N VAL A 24 -1.24 1.63 2.77
CA VAL A 24 -1.65 0.35 2.17
C VAL A 24 -1.32 0.28 0.68
N VAL A 25 -1.42 1.39 -0.04
CA VAL A 25 -1.11 1.45 -1.47
C VAL A 25 0.39 1.31 -1.68
N LEU A 26 1.21 1.98 -0.86
CA LEU A 26 2.67 1.91 -0.94
C LEU A 26 3.17 0.49 -0.66
N ASP A 27 2.67 -0.15 0.41
CA ASP A 27 3.03 -1.53 0.75
C ASP A 27 2.59 -2.50 -0.36
N PHE A 28 1.39 -2.29 -0.92
CA PHE A 28 0.83 -3.18 -1.94
C PHE A 28 1.43 -2.96 -3.34
N ALA A 29 1.96 -1.76 -3.63
CA ALA A 29 2.60 -1.44 -4.90
C ALA A 29 3.75 -2.41 -5.25
N ARG A 30 4.43 -2.97 -4.23
CA ARG A 30 5.47 -4.00 -4.40
C ARG A 30 4.99 -5.21 -5.19
N GLU A 31 3.73 -5.59 -5.01
CA GLU A 31 3.11 -6.73 -5.67
C GLU A 31 2.46 -6.34 -7.00
N ILE A 32 1.95 -5.10 -7.11
CA ILE A 32 1.21 -4.63 -8.28
C ILE A 32 2.13 -4.19 -9.42
N THR A 33 3.24 -3.50 -9.15
CA THR A 33 4.13 -2.96 -10.20
C THR A 33 4.67 -4.03 -11.18
N PRO A 34 5.10 -5.23 -10.74
CA PRO A 34 5.50 -6.30 -11.66
C PRO A 34 4.35 -6.82 -12.53
N LEU A 35 3.14 -6.87 -11.97
CA LEU A 35 1.94 -7.28 -12.71
C LEU A 35 1.55 -6.22 -13.74
N LEU A 36 1.61 -4.94 -13.37
CA LEU A 36 1.33 -3.83 -14.27
C LEU A 36 2.29 -3.80 -15.46
N LYS A 37 3.59 -4.02 -15.23
CA LYS A 37 4.59 -4.14 -16.31
C LYS A 37 4.26 -5.27 -17.31
N LYS A 38 3.63 -6.34 -16.83
CA LYS A 38 3.31 -7.52 -17.64
C LYS A 38 1.97 -7.41 -18.36
N TYR A 39 0.98 -6.77 -17.75
CA TYR A 39 -0.41 -6.79 -18.20
C TYR A 39 -0.96 -5.41 -18.59
N SER A 40 -0.18 -4.34 -18.44
CA SER A 40 -0.54 -2.92 -18.62
C SER A 40 -1.60 -2.39 -17.67
N GLU A 41 -2.54 -3.24 -17.24
CA GLU A 41 -3.58 -2.93 -16.27
C GLU A 41 -3.72 -4.03 -15.22
N VAL A 42 -4.10 -3.64 -14.00
CA VAL A 42 -4.37 -4.57 -12.91
C VAL A 42 -5.70 -4.20 -12.23
N PRO A 43 -6.73 -5.06 -12.32
CA PRO A 43 -8.00 -4.83 -11.62
C PRO A 43 -7.84 -5.07 -10.11
N LEU A 44 -8.41 -4.17 -9.32
CA LEU A 44 -8.46 -4.20 -7.87
C LEU A 44 -9.91 -4.16 -7.37
N LEU A 45 -10.15 -4.79 -6.23
CA LEU A 45 -11.41 -4.66 -5.49
C LEU A 45 -11.10 -4.05 -4.12
N LEU A 46 -11.70 -2.89 -3.84
CA LEU A 46 -11.57 -2.20 -2.57
C LEU A 46 -12.74 -2.53 -1.66
N ASN A 47 -12.43 -2.80 -0.39
CA ASN A 47 -13.42 -2.79 0.67
C ASN A 47 -13.23 -1.53 1.51
N LEU A 48 -14.11 -0.55 1.32
CA LEU A 48 -14.04 0.74 2.01
C LEU A 48 -14.78 0.70 3.37
N THR A 49 -15.49 -0.39 3.66
CA THR A 49 -16.34 -0.56 4.84
C THR A 49 -15.63 -1.29 5.99
N LYS A 50 -14.31 -1.10 6.11
CA LYS A 50 -13.45 -1.71 7.15
C LYS A 50 -13.49 -3.25 7.18
N GLY A 51 -13.66 -3.88 6.02
CA GLY A 51 -13.68 -5.33 5.86
C GLY A 51 -15.06 -5.97 6.00
N LYS A 52 -16.15 -5.18 6.03
CA LYS A 52 -17.50 -5.73 6.07
C LYS A 52 -17.86 -6.40 4.74
N ASN A 53 -18.43 -7.59 4.80
CA ASN A 53 -19.05 -8.22 3.63
C ASN A 53 -20.47 -7.67 3.38
N GLU A 54 -21.09 -8.09 2.28
CA GLU A 54 -22.42 -7.62 1.86
C GLU A 54 -23.50 -7.88 2.93
N GLU A 55 -23.51 -9.06 3.55
CA GLU A 55 -24.45 -9.42 4.61
C GLU A 55 -24.30 -8.51 5.84
N GLN A 56 -23.06 -8.23 6.24
CA GLN A 56 -22.76 -7.35 7.37
C GLN A 56 -23.17 -5.90 7.09
N ILE A 57 -23.04 -5.45 5.83
CA ILE A 57 -23.53 -4.13 5.41
C ILE A 57 -25.06 -4.09 5.45
N GLN A 58 -25.73 -5.10 4.93
CA GLN A 58 -27.20 -5.21 4.99
C GLN A 58 -27.71 -5.20 6.43
N LYS A 59 -27.08 -5.98 7.32
CA LYS A 59 -27.43 -6.02 8.74
C LYS A 59 -27.23 -4.65 9.42
N HIS A 60 -26.14 -3.96 9.07
CA HIS A 60 -25.89 -2.60 9.55
C HIS A 60 -27.00 -1.64 9.09
N PHE A 61 -27.34 -1.65 7.80
CA PHE A 61 -28.42 -0.83 7.26
C PHE A 61 -29.77 -1.12 7.89
N LYS A 62 -30.11 -2.40 8.11
CA LYS A 62 -31.33 -2.79 8.81
C LYS A 62 -31.39 -2.17 10.21
N LYS A 63 -30.31 -2.26 10.99
CA LYS A 63 -30.22 -1.69 12.34
C LYS A 63 -30.40 -0.17 12.35
N GLU A 64 -29.81 0.55 11.39
CA GLU A 64 -29.97 2.01 11.31
C GLU A 64 -31.40 2.41 10.88
N LEU A 65 -32.05 1.62 10.01
CA LEU A 65 -33.44 1.84 9.60
C LEU A 65 -34.47 1.48 10.66
N GLU A 66 -34.14 0.58 11.58
CA GLU A 66 -34.95 0.29 12.78
C GLU A 66 -34.97 1.50 13.72
N LYS A 67 -33.83 2.21 13.86
CA LYS A 67 -33.74 3.44 14.66
C LYS A 67 -34.42 4.62 13.97
N ASN A 68 -34.18 4.82 12.68
CA ASN A 68 -34.79 5.88 11.89
C ASN A 68 -35.28 5.35 10.54
N PRO A 69 -36.58 5.04 10.42
CA PRO A 69 -37.19 4.57 9.17
C PRO A 69 -37.19 5.57 8.02
N SER A 70 -36.94 6.86 8.31
CA SER A 70 -37.06 7.95 7.34
C SER A 70 -35.76 8.27 6.59
N LEU A 71 -34.65 7.62 6.96
CA LEU A 71 -33.33 7.86 6.36
C LEU A 71 -33.35 7.74 4.84
N ASN A 72 -32.74 8.73 4.19
CA ASN A 72 -32.42 8.65 2.77
C ASN A 72 -31.17 7.79 2.53
N THR A 73 -30.92 7.49 1.26
CA THR A 73 -29.82 6.60 0.87
C THR A 73 -28.45 7.21 1.18
N LEU A 74 -28.30 8.53 1.09
CA LEU A 74 -27.04 9.18 1.40
C LEU A 74 -26.73 9.13 2.90
N GLU A 75 -27.72 9.39 3.75
CA GLU A 75 -27.60 9.36 5.20
C GLU A 75 -27.21 7.97 5.69
N ILE A 76 -27.89 6.91 5.21
CA ILE A 76 -27.59 5.55 5.64
C ILE A 76 -26.20 5.09 5.20
N VAL A 77 -25.75 5.41 3.99
CA VAL A 77 -24.39 5.07 3.53
C VAL A 77 -23.34 5.87 4.32
N SER A 78 -23.66 7.11 4.69
CA SER A 78 -22.78 7.97 5.48
C SER A 78 -22.56 7.50 6.93
N THR A 79 -23.32 6.51 7.39
CA THR A 79 -23.05 5.81 8.66
C THR A 79 -21.81 4.89 8.57
N LEU A 80 -21.38 4.55 7.35
CA LEU A 80 -20.21 3.68 7.11
C LEU A 80 -19.02 4.45 6.53
N LEU A 81 -19.27 5.49 5.73
CA LEU A 81 -18.27 6.17 4.91
C LEU A 81 -18.40 7.69 4.99
N PRO A 82 -17.32 8.45 4.68
CA PRO A 82 -17.39 9.89 4.54
C PRO A 82 -18.40 10.32 3.46
N LEU A 83 -19.07 11.47 3.68
CA LEU A 83 -20.16 11.97 2.84
C LEU A 83 -19.84 12.01 1.33
N ALA A 84 -18.64 12.47 0.97
CA ALA A 84 -18.22 12.57 -0.42
C ALA A 84 -18.19 11.19 -1.12
N LEU A 85 -17.65 10.18 -0.43
CA LEU A 85 -17.58 8.82 -0.94
C LEU A 85 -18.97 8.16 -0.96
N SER A 86 -19.79 8.40 0.06
CA SER A 86 -21.17 7.93 0.11
C SER A 86 -21.97 8.42 -1.10
N ARG A 87 -21.84 9.70 -1.45
CA ARG A 87 -22.51 10.28 -2.62
C ARG A 87 -22.05 9.62 -3.90
N GLU A 88 -20.74 9.46 -4.07
CA GLU A 88 -20.19 8.86 -5.29
C GLU A 88 -20.62 7.40 -5.48
N LEU A 89 -20.62 6.60 -4.41
CA LEU A 89 -21.10 5.22 -4.48
C LEU A 89 -22.61 5.12 -4.74
N CYS A 90 -23.41 6.07 -4.27
CA CYS A 90 -24.82 6.18 -4.63
C CYS A 90 -25.00 6.49 -6.12
N ASN A 91 -24.21 7.42 -6.65
CA ASN A 91 -24.22 7.78 -8.08
C ASN A 91 -23.84 6.59 -8.97
N LEU A 92 -22.78 5.86 -8.61
CA LEU A 92 -22.35 4.64 -9.32
C LEU A 92 -23.40 3.52 -9.26
N ALA A 93 -24.20 3.48 -8.19
CA ALA A 93 -25.36 2.59 -8.06
C ALA A 93 -26.61 3.11 -8.78
N GLU A 94 -26.54 4.29 -9.41
CA GLU A 94 -27.64 4.99 -10.08
C GLU A 94 -28.82 5.28 -9.15
N ILE A 95 -28.53 5.65 -7.90
CA ILE A 95 -29.55 5.95 -6.88
C ILE A 95 -29.57 7.46 -6.60
N ASP A 96 -30.78 8.04 -6.65
CA ASP A 96 -31.01 9.37 -6.13
C ASP A 96 -30.74 9.41 -4.61
N THR A 97 -29.74 10.19 -4.22
CA THR A 97 -29.32 10.38 -2.84
C THR A 97 -30.41 10.89 -1.89
N THR A 98 -31.39 11.64 -2.41
CA THR A 98 -32.49 12.20 -1.62
C THR A 98 -33.60 11.19 -1.36
N LEU A 99 -33.64 10.11 -2.14
CA LEU A 99 -34.68 9.10 -2.03
C LEU A 99 -34.50 8.31 -0.72
N LYS A 100 -35.62 8.13 0.00
CA LYS A 100 -35.70 7.22 1.15
C LYS A 100 -35.16 5.85 0.77
N TYR A 101 -34.27 5.28 1.57
CA TYR A 101 -33.64 3.99 1.24
C TYR A 101 -34.68 2.89 0.99
N LYS A 102 -35.78 2.89 1.76
CA LYS A 102 -36.92 1.95 1.62
C LYS A 102 -37.67 2.06 0.29
N LYS A 103 -37.51 3.15 -0.47
CA LYS A 103 -38.13 3.37 -1.79
C LYS A 103 -37.21 3.04 -2.96
N VAL A 104 -35.91 2.77 -2.71
CA VAL A 104 -34.96 2.40 -3.77
C VAL A 104 -35.30 1.01 -4.30
N ASP A 105 -35.20 0.78 -5.60
CA ASP A 105 -35.39 -0.55 -6.18
C ASP A 105 -34.42 -1.61 -5.61
N GLY A 106 -34.90 -2.86 -5.50
CA GLY A 106 -34.11 -3.96 -4.92
C GLY A 106 -32.81 -4.25 -5.68
N LYS A 107 -32.81 -4.15 -7.02
CA LYS A 107 -31.59 -4.37 -7.82
C LYS A 107 -30.57 -3.26 -7.57
N LYS A 108 -31.03 -2.01 -7.50
CA LYS A 108 -30.15 -0.87 -7.18
C LYS A 108 -29.56 -0.97 -5.78
N ARG A 109 -30.35 -1.42 -4.78
CA ARG A 109 -29.82 -1.68 -3.43
C ARG A 109 -28.75 -2.76 -3.43
N ALA A 110 -28.98 -3.89 -4.13
CA ALA A 110 -27.99 -4.95 -4.24
C ALA A 110 -26.69 -4.45 -4.91
N LYS A 111 -26.82 -3.66 -5.99
CA LYS A 111 -25.68 -3.01 -6.65
C LYS A 111 -24.90 -2.11 -5.68
N LEU A 112 -25.59 -1.25 -4.92
CA LEU A 112 -24.98 -0.38 -3.92
C LEU A 112 -24.23 -1.17 -2.85
N ILE A 113 -24.85 -2.23 -2.30
CA ILE A 113 -24.22 -3.08 -1.29
C ILE A 113 -22.96 -3.76 -1.84
N SER A 114 -23.01 -4.26 -3.08
CA SER A 114 -21.85 -4.87 -3.72
C SER A 114 -20.72 -3.84 -3.93
N LEU A 115 -21.04 -2.63 -4.40
CA LEU A 115 -20.08 -1.54 -4.54
C LEU A 115 -19.45 -1.14 -3.19
N LEU A 116 -20.22 -1.11 -2.11
CA LEU A 116 -19.71 -0.82 -0.76
C LEU A 116 -18.75 -1.89 -0.23
N ALA A 117 -19.00 -3.15 -0.57
CA ALA A 117 -18.14 -4.27 -0.17
C ALA A 117 -16.91 -4.39 -1.07
N TRP A 118 -17.07 -4.12 -2.37
CA TRP A 118 -16.13 -4.50 -3.44
C TRP A 118 -16.07 -3.44 -4.54
N THR A 119 -15.73 -2.19 -4.20
CA THR A 119 -15.60 -1.12 -5.19
C THR A 119 -14.51 -1.47 -6.20
N PRO A 120 -14.82 -1.62 -7.51
CA PRO A 120 -13.82 -1.95 -8.51
C PRO A 120 -12.98 -0.73 -8.88
N LEU A 121 -11.67 -0.92 -8.99
CA LEU A 121 -10.73 0.04 -9.57
C LEU A 121 -9.80 -0.67 -10.55
N THR A 122 -9.30 0.04 -11.56
CA THR A 122 -8.26 -0.46 -12.46
C THR A 122 -7.02 0.39 -12.31
N VAL A 123 -5.90 -0.23 -11.92
CA VAL A 123 -4.60 0.43 -11.91
C VAL A 123 -4.02 0.33 -13.31
N ASN A 124 -3.69 1.47 -13.90
CA ASN A 124 -3.13 1.60 -15.26
C ASN A 124 -1.76 2.30 -15.28
N GLY A 125 -1.21 2.66 -14.11
CA GLY A 125 0.04 3.40 -14.01
C GLY A 125 0.60 3.42 -12.58
N HIS A 126 1.81 3.95 -12.43
CA HIS A 126 2.41 4.30 -11.14
C HIS A 126 3.30 5.55 -11.31
N ASP A 127 3.52 6.31 -10.23
CA ASP A 127 4.23 7.60 -10.25
C ASP A 127 5.76 7.50 -10.53
N GLY A 128 6.24 6.31 -10.94
CA GLY A 128 7.64 6.07 -11.24
C GLY A 128 8.57 6.08 -10.01
N PHE A 129 9.86 5.93 -10.30
CA PHE A 129 10.91 5.83 -9.28
C PHE A 129 11.14 7.14 -8.51
N LYS A 130 10.95 8.31 -9.17
CA LYS A 130 11.15 9.63 -8.55
C LYS A 130 10.24 9.88 -7.35
N MET A 131 9.07 9.24 -7.33
CA MET A 131 8.09 9.35 -6.25
C MET A 131 8.07 8.11 -5.35
N ALA A 132 8.96 7.13 -5.59
CA ALA A 132 9.07 5.95 -4.76
C ALA A 132 9.72 6.31 -3.43
N MET A 133 9.11 5.87 -2.33
CA MET A 133 9.67 6.12 -0.99
C MET A 133 10.83 5.18 -0.64
N ILE A 134 10.87 4.01 -1.29
CA ILE A 134 11.85 2.95 -1.05
C ILE A 134 12.16 2.26 -2.39
N THR A 135 13.41 1.86 -2.56
CA THR A 135 13.91 1.10 -3.70
C THR A 135 13.81 -0.41 -3.42
N ARG A 136 13.33 -1.17 -4.41
CA ARG A 136 13.42 -2.64 -4.39
C ARG A 136 14.57 -3.09 -5.27
N GLY A 137 15.42 -3.97 -4.74
CA GLY A 137 16.67 -4.36 -5.38
C GLY A 137 17.87 -3.77 -4.65
N GLY A 138 19.06 -3.92 -5.23
CA GLY A 138 20.32 -3.52 -4.61
C GLY A 138 21.29 -4.69 -4.57
N ILE A 139 22.28 -4.59 -3.69
CA ILE A 139 23.36 -5.58 -3.60
C ILE A 139 22.80 -6.89 -3.03
N SER A 140 23.16 -8.00 -3.66
CA SER A 140 22.73 -9.34 -3.27
C SER A 140 23.13 -9.65 -1.84
N LEU A 141 22.16 -10.01 -0.99
CA LEU A 141 22.43 -10.40 0.40
C LEU A 141 23.32 -11.65 0.51
N LYS A 142 23.41 -12.46 -0.56
CA LYS A 142 24.32 -13.61 -0.62
C LYS A 142 25.79 -13.22 -0.69
N GLU A 143 26.09 -11.99 -1.13
CA GLU A 143 27.43 -11.44 -1.28
C GLU A 143 27.88 -10.65 -0.05
N ILE A 144 27.06 -10.63 1.01
CA ILE A 144 27.31 -9.88 2.23
C ILE A 144 27.37 -10.86 3.41
N ASP A 145 28.30 -10.65 4.33
CA ASP A 145 28.31 -11.35 5.60
C ASP A 145 27.33 -10.66 6.58
N PRO A 146 26.22 -11.32 6.99
CA PRO A 146 25.21 -10.72 7.85
C PRO A 146 25.71 -10.39 9.27
N LYS A 147 26.85 -10.93 9.70
CA LYS A 147 27.42 -10.62 11.02
C LYS A 147 28.29 -9.37 11.02
N THR A 148 28.84 -9.01 9.86
CA THR A 148 29.83 -7.94 9.73
C THR A 148 29.42 -6.82 8.79
N MET A 149 28.41 -7.05 7.96
CA MET A 149 28.03 -6.20 6.82
C MET A 149 29.13 -6.08 5.74
N GLN A 150 30.18 -6.88 5.82
CA GLN A 150 31.29 -6.86 4.86
C GLN A 150 30.92 -7.59 3.57
N SER A 151 31.44 -7.11 2.44
CA SER A 151 31.44 -7.85 1.19
C SER A 151 32.21 -9.16 1.35
N ARG A 152 31.61 -10.25 0.88
CA ARG A 152 32.29 -11.56 0.75
C ARG A 152 33.28 -11.60 -0.40
N LEU A 153 33.18 -10.65 -1.34
CA LEU A 153 34.00 -10.57 -2.55
C LEU A 153 35.21 -9.64 -2.36
N ILE A 154 35.02 -8.53 -1.65
CA ILE A 154 36.05 -7.49 -1.46
C ILE A 154 36.27 -7.24 0.02
N LYS A 155 37.44 -7.64 0.53
CA LYS A 155 37.83 -7.33 1.92
C LYS A 155 37.96 -5.82 2.11
N GLY A 156 37.45 -5.33 3.23
CA GLY A 156 37.45 -3.91 3.59
C GLY A 156 36.28 -3.10 3.04
N LEU A 157 35.45 -3.67 2.16
CA LEU A 157 34.24 -3.04 1.64
C LEU A 157 33.01 -3.49 2.44
N TYR A 158 32.17 -2.54 2.85
CA TYR A 158 30.99 -2.78 3.67
C TYR A 158 29.76 -2.10 3.06
N PHE A 159 28.59 -2.70 3.27
CA PHE A 159 27.31 -2.18 2.78
C PHE A 159 26.30 -2.08 3.91
N CYS A 160 25.48 -1.03 3.91
CA CYS A 160 24.43 -0.85 4.91
C CYS A 160 23.29 0.00 4.34
N GLY A 161 22.14 -0.03 5.00
CA GLY A 161 20.95 0.71 4.57
C GLY A 161 20.35 0.21 3.26
N GLU A 162 19.75 1.13 2.51
CA GLU A 162 18.90 0.85 1.34
C GLU A 162 19.67 0.39 0.10
N VAL A 163 21.00 0.52 0.08
CA VAL A 163 21.82 0.00 -1.05
C VAL A 163 21.82 -1.54 -1.11
N MET A 164 21.54 -2.18 0.02
CA MET A 164 21.38 -3.63 0.12
C MET A 164 20.01 -4.03 -0.40
N ASN A 165 19.90 -5.20 -1.01
CA ASN A 165 18.61 -5.75 -1.49
C ASN A 165 17.72 -6.22 -0.34
N LEU A 166 17.28 -5.27 0.49
CA LEU A 166 16.45 -5.47 1.66
C LEU A 166 15.55 -4.25 1.86
N ASP A 167 14.24 -4.47 1.83
CA ASP A 167 13.22 -3.43 1.98
C ASP A 167 12.07 -3.90 2.90
N GLY A 168 11.79 -3.14 3.96
CA GLY A 168 10.70 -3.36 4.91
C GLY A 168 9.39 -2.62 4.55
N PRO A 169 8.29 -2.90 5.27
CA PRO A 169 7.03 -2.18 5.09
C PRO A 169 7.13 -0.72 5.60
N CYS A 170 6.11 0.08 5.30
CA CYS A 170 5.98 1.43 5.85
C CYS A 170 5.92 1.41 7.40
N GLY A 171 6.30 2.51 8.04
CA GLY A 171 6.25 2.65 9.51
C GLY A 171 7.60 2.58 10.24
N GLY A 172 8.69 2.97 9.57
CA GLY A 172 10.00 3.14 10.20
C GLY A 172 10.94 1.94 10.11
N TYR A 173 10.50 0.80 9.57
CA TYR A 173 11.33 -0.41 9.45
C TYR A 173 12.60 -0.18 8.61
N ASN A 174 12.50 0.57 7.51
CA ASN A 174 13.66 0.88 6.67
C ASN A 174 14.67 1.81 7.36
N LEU A 175 14.18 2.74 8.19
CA LEU A 175 15.05 3.59 9.02
C LEU A 175 15.74 2.75 10.10
N GLN A 176 14.99 1.91 10.79
CA GLN A 176 15.54 0.99 11.80
C GLN A 176 16.62 0.08 11.18
N TRP A 177 16.36 -0.46 9.99
CA TRP A 177 17.36 -1.23 9.23
C TRP A 177 18.59 -0.42 8.90
N SER A 178 18.42 0.80 8.38
CA SER A 178 19.53 1.67 8.00
C SER A 178 20.41 2.01 9.20
N PHE A 179 19.81 2.32 10.35
CA PHE A 179 20.56 2.59 11.58
C PHE A 179 21.25 1.35 12.15
N ALA A 180 20.56 0.21 12.22
CA ALA A 180 21.12 -1.02 12.78
C ALA A 180 22.27 -1.57 11.92
N SER A 181 22.08 -1.65 10.60
CA SER A 181 23.11 -2.11 9.67
C SER A 181 24.30 -1.15 9.60
N GLY A 182 24.04 0.16 9.61
CA GLY A 182 25.09 1.19 9.64
C GLY A 182 25.93 1.13 10.91
N TYR A 183 25.28 0.99 12.08
CA TYR A 183 25.99 0.78 13.35
C TYR A 183 26.87 -0.46 13.32
N LEU A 184 26.35 -1.59 12.81
CA LEU A 184 27.10 -2.84 12.74
C LEU A 184 28.32 -2.72 11.81
N ALA A 185 28.13 -2.17 10.61
CA ALA A 185 29.19 -1.91 9.65
C ALA A 185 30.28 -0.99 10.24
N GLY A 186 29.87 0.11 10.89
CA GLY A 186 30.79 1.08 11.49
C GLY A 186 31.53 0.53 12.72
N LYS A 187 30.88 -0.27 13.58
CA LYS A 187 31.49 -0.86 14.77
C LYS A 187 32.52 -1.94 14.42
N LEU A 188 32.21 -2.76 13.41
CA LEU A 188 33.06 -3.88 13.00
C LEU A 188 34.11 -3.46 11.97
N PHE A 189 34.01 -2.25 11.43
CA PHE A 189 35.14 -1.57 10.83
C PHE A 189 36.19 -1.30 11.90
N LYS A 190 37.11 -2.26 12.07
CA LYS A 190 38.41 -1.99 12.65
C LYS A 190 39.21 -1.25 11.58
N GLY A 191 39.04 0.06 11.51
CA GLY A 191 40.01 0.89 10.79
C GLY A 191 41.40 0.48 11.24
N ASP A 192 42.31 0.33 10.29
CA ASP A 192 43.70 -0.07 10.54
C ASP A 192 44.27 0.90 11.60
N LYS A 193 44.19 0.55 12.89
CA LYS A 193 44.64 1.39 14.02
C LYS A 193 46.17 1.46 14.10
N GLY A 194 46.84 1.29 12.96
CA GLY A 194 48.29 1.17 12.85
C GLY A 194 48.89 1.33 11.45
N LYS A 195 48.10 1.67 10.40
CA LYS A 195 48.69 2.00 9.09
C LYS A 195 48.24 3.39 8.65
N LYS A 196 49.23 4.29 8.49
CA LYS A 196 49.06 5.60 7.86
C LYS A 196 48.31 5.42 6.53
N SER A 197 47.27 6.22 6.31
CA SER A 197 46.59 6.33 5.03
C SER A 197 47.62 6.55 3.91
N PRO A 198 47.54 5.83 2.78
CA PRO A 198 48.33 6.18 1.61
C PRO A 198 47.91 7.58 1.19
N ASP A 199 48.89 8.48 1.08
CA ASP A 199 48.68 9.85 0.64
C ASP A 199 48.37 9.82 -0.86
N TYR A 200 47.09 9.91 -1.21
CA TYR A 200 46.63 9.96 -2.61
C TYR A 200 46.65 11.39 -3.17
N ALA A 201 47.27 12.35 -2.47
CA ALA A 201 47.23 13.77 -2.84
C ALA A 201 48.18 14.19 -3.98
N ASN A 202 48.97 13.30 -4.60
CA ASN A 202 49.92 13.70 -5.65
C ASN A 202 49.99 12.74 -6.85
N LYS A 203 48.85 12.53 -7.52
CA LYS A 203 48.84 12.09 -8.93
C LYS A 203 47.72 12.81 -9.69
N ALA A 204 48.02 14.04 -10.10
CA ALA A 204 47.43 14.71 -11.24
C ALA A 204 48.56 14.98 -12.26
#